data_AF-A0AAN9MPG8-F1
#
_entry.id   AF-A0AAN9MPG8-F1
#
_cell.length_a   1.000
_cell.length_b   1.000
_cell.length_c   1.000
_cell.angle_alpha   90.00
_cell.angle_beta   90.00
_cell.angle_gamma   90.00
#
_symmetry.space_group_name_H-M   'P 1'
#
loop_
_entity.id
_entity.type
_entity.pdbx_description
1 polymer ?
#
loop_
_entity_poly.entity_id
_entity_poly.type
_entity_poly.pdbx_seq_one_letter_code
_entity_poly.pdbx_strand_id
1 'polypeptide(L)'
;MRCAYFALGGWFTGTTFVTSWYTHGLASSYLEGCNFLTVVVSTPANSLAHSLLLLWGPEAQGDFTRWCQLGGLWTFVALHGAFGLIGFMLRQFELARSVQLRPYNAIAFSGPIAVFVYVFLIYPLGQSGWFFAH
;
A
#
# COMPACT_ATOMS: atom_id res chain seq x y z
N MET A 1 -5.04 -12.69 7.23
CA MET A 1 -4.60 -11.92 8.42
C MET A 1 -3.21 -11.29 8.25
N ARG A 2 -2.19 -12.02 7.78
CA ARG A 2 -0.82 -11.47 7.59
C ARG A 2 -0.74 -10.22 6.69
N CYS A 3 -1.39 -10.23 5.53
CA CYS A 3 -1.33 -9.08 4.61
C CYS A 3 -1.97 -7.81 5.19
N ALA A 4 -3.10 -7.93 5.90
CA ALA A 4 -3.73 -6.79 6.58
C ALA A 4 -2.84 -6.22 7.69
N TYR A 5 -2.20 -7.10 8.47
CA TYR A 5 -1.23 -6.70 9.49
C TYR A 5 -0.05 -5.94 8.89
N PHE A 6 0.53 -6.45 7.79
CA PHE A 6 1.64 -5.79 7.12
C PHE A 6 1.25 -4.46 6.46
N ALA A 7 0.07 -4.37 5.83
CA ALA A 7 -0.39 -3.11 5.25
C ALA A 7 -0.59 -2.02 6.31
N LEU A 8 -1.28 -2.35 7.42
CA LEU A 8 -1.50 -1.42 8.52
C LEU A 8 -0.17 -1.07 9.23
N GLY A 9 0.62 -2.08 9.57
CA GLY A 9 1.92 -1.89 10.23
C GLY A 9 2.90 -1.09 9.38
N GLY A 10 2.94 -1.34 8.06
CA GLY A 10 3.74 -0.59 7.11
C GLY A 10 3.31 0.88 7.03
N TRP A 11 2.00 1.15 7.03
CA TRP A 11 1.48 2.52 7.04
C TRP A 11 1.83 3.26 8.33
N PHE A 12 1.62 2.66 9.50
CA PHE A 12 2.00 3.26 10.79
C PHE A 12 3.51 3.47 10.89
N THR A 13 4.31 2.51 10.43
CA THR A 13 5.78 2.64 10.43
C THR A 13 6.22 3.79 9.55
N GLY A 14 5.67 3.88 8.33
CA GLY A 14 6.03 4.93 7.38
C GLY A 14 5.62 6.33 7.86
N THR A 15 4.35 6.50 8.24
CA THR A 15 3.84 7.79 8.77
C THR A 15 4.51 8.23 10.06
N THR A 16 5.08 7.30 10.84
CA THR A 16 5.77 7.65 12.08
C THR A 16 7.23 7.99 11.86
N PHE A 17 7.94 7.26 11.00
CA PHE A 17 9.41 7.30 10.97
C PHE A 17 10.04 7.58 9.61
N VAL A 18 9.30 7.53 8.50
CA VAL A 18 9.90 7.49 7.15
C VAL A 18 9.66 8.77 6.37
N THR A 19 10.76 9.32 5.87
CA THR A 19 10.81 10.52 5.04
C THR A 19 10.42 10.25 3.59
N SER A 20 9.90 11.29 2.93
CA SER A 20 9.68 11.35 1.48
C SER A 20 10.67 12.31 0.80
N TRP A 21 11.75 12.70 1.47
CA TRP A 21 12.73 13.66 0.94
C TRP A 21 13.37 13.19 -0.37
N TYR A 22 13.72 11.91 -0.47
CA TYR A 22 14.40 11.34 -1.65
C TYR A 22 13.46 11.04 -2.82
N THR A 23 12.15 11.02 -2.59
CA THR A 23 11.14 10.72 -3.61
C THR A 23 10.38 11.97 -4.06
N HIS A 24 10.09 12.88 -3.13
CA HIS A 24 9.22 14.05 -3.33
C HIS A 24 9.82 15.36 -2.83
N GLY A 25 10.95 15.34 -2.10
CA GLY A 25 11.49 16.55 -1.46
C GLY A 25 10.61 17.06 -0.30
N LEU A 26 9.88 16.16 0.37
CA LEU A 26 8.91 16.48 1.42
C LEU A 26 9.24 15.78 2.73
N ALA A 27 8.96 16.47 3.85
CA ALA A 27 8.78 15.83 5.15
C ALA A 27 7.40 15.13 5.17
N SER A 28 7.34 13.90 5.67
CA SER A 28 6.12 13.07 5.62
C SER A 28 5.85 12.24 6.86
N SER A 29 6.64 12.41 7.93
CA SER A 29 6.53 11.60 9.13
C SER A 29 6.42 12.41 10.42
N TYR A 30 5.87 11.79 11.47
CA TYR A 30 5.86 12.39 12.81
C TYR A 30 7.28 12.72 13.30
N LEU A 31 8.25 11.86 12.98
CA LEU A 31 9.67 12.10 13.30
C LEU A 31 10.22 13.39 12.68
N GLU A 32 9.70 13.79 11.52
CA GLU A 32 10.08 15.02 10.82
C GLU A 32 9.23 16.25 11.22
N GLY A 33 8.28 16.07 12.16
CA GLY A 33 7.42 17.15 12.65
C GLY A 33 6.08 17.29 11.91
N CYS A 34 5.71 16.34 11.04
CA CYS A 34 4.34 16.30 10.49
C CYS A 34 3.32 15.96 11.59
N ASN A 35 2.04 16.27 11.34
CA ASN A 35 0.93 15.91 12.22
C ASN A 35 0.01 14.89 11.52
N PHE A 36 -1.05 14.44 12.20
CA PHE A 36 -1.95 13.41 11.68
C PHE A 36 -2.55 13.73 10.30
N LEU A 37 -2.74 15.02 9.98
CA LEU A 37 -3.29 15.48 8.70
C LEU A 37 -2.23 15.52 7.59
N THR A 38 -0.95 15.57 7.93
CA THR A 38 0.15 15.80 6.96
C THR A 38 1.13 14.63 6.86
N VAL A 39 1.04 13.62 7.73
CA VAL A 39 1.82 12.39 7.59
C VAL A 39 1.31 11.55 6.42
N VAL A 40 2.24 10.92 5.70
CA VAL A 40 1.90 10.07 4.55
C VAL A 40 3.03 9.07 4.27
N VAL A 41 2.66 7.89 3.76
CA VAL A 41 3.62 7.01 3.07
C VAL A 41 3.56 7.38 1.60
N SER A 42 4.49 8.21 1.14
CA SER A 42 4.45 8.74 -0.23
C SER A 42 4.89 7.71 -1.27
N THR A 43 4.43 7.91 -2.50
CA THR A 43 4.77 7.11 -3.67
C THR A 43 6.27 7.14 -3.98
N PRO A 44 6.83 6.10 -4.64
CA PRO A 44 8.21 6.11 -5.13
C PRO A 44 8.45 7.24 -6.14
N ALA A 45 9.70 7.66 -6.29
CA ALA A 45 10.10 8.64 -7.30
C ALA A 45 9.70 8.19 -8.72
N ASN A 46 9.35 9.13 -9.61
CA ASN A 46 8.91 8.81 -10.98
C ASN A 46 9.98 8.05 -11.80
N SER A 47 11.27 8.21 -11.46
CA SER A 47 12.37 7.46 -12.10
C SER A 47 12.29 5.94 -11.87
N LEU A 48 11.53 5.49 -10.87
CA LEU A 48 11.32 4.08 -10.54
C LEU A 48 10.12 3.48 -11.31
N ALA A 49 9.41 4.29 -12.09
CA ALA A 49 8.26 3.90 -12.92
C ALA A 49 7.29 2.98 -12.16
N HIS A 50 7.04 1.78 -12.68
CA HIS A 50 6.16 0.77 -12.09
C HIS A 50 6.91 -0.36 -11.40
N SER A 51 8.16 -0.14 -10.96
CA SER A 51 8.91 -1.16 -10.23
C SER A 51 8.09 -1.68 -9.04
N LEU A 52 8.05 -2.99 -8.85
CA LEU A 52 7.46 -3.60 -7.64
C LEU A 52 8.21 -3.17 -6.38
N LEU A 53 9.45 -2.70 -6.55
CA LEU A 53 10.34 -2.20 -5.51
C LEU A 53 10.40 -3.17 -4.34
N LEU A 54 10.69 -4.44 -4.65
CA LEU A 54 10.82 -5.49 -3.64
C LEU A 54 12.06 -5.19 -2.79
N LEU A 55 12.02 -5.52 -1.50
CA LEU A 55 13.17 -5.31 -0.61
C LEU A 55 14.43 -6.02 -1.13
N TRP A 56 14.27 -7.23 -1.68
CA TRP A 56 15.32 -8.02 -2.32
C TRP A 56 15.48 -7.71 -3.83
N GLY A 57 14.78 -6.69 -4.33
CA GLY A 57 14.86 -6.25 -5.73
C GLY A 57 16.16 -5.53 -6.05
N PRO A 58 16.43 -5.28 -7.35
CA PRO A 58 17.68 -4.65 -7.80
C PRO A 58 17.86 -3.20 -7.31
N GLU A 59 16.77 -2.51 -6.96
CA GLU A 59 16.80 -1.12 -6.50
C GLU A 59 17.29 -0.99 -5.05
N ALA A 60 16.86 -1.92 -4.19
CA ALA A 60 17.16 -1.91 -2.75
C ALA A 60 18.24 -2.91 -2.34
N GLN A 61 18.40 -4.02 -3.07
CA GLN A 61 19.45 -5.03 -2.86
C GLN A 61 19.52 -5.57 -1.42
N GLY A 62 18.36 -5.65 -0.75
CA GLY A 62 18.25 -6.09 0.64
C GLY A 62 18.53 -5.01 1.68
N ASP A 63 18.97 -3.81 1.29
CA ASP A 63 19.13 -2.68 2.21
C ASP A 63 17.76 -2.07 2.55
N PHE A 64 17.31 -2.36 3.77
CA PHE A 64 16.03 -1.87 4.28
C PHE A 64 15.96 -0.35 4.40
N THR A 65 17.06 0.30 4.81
CA THR A 65 17.07 1.76 4.96
C THR A 65 16.94 2.42 3.60
N ARG A 66 17.70 1.94 2.62
CA ARG A 66 17.61 2.43 1.25
C ARG A 66 16.24 2.15 0.64
N TRP A 67 15.68 0.97 0.90
CA TRP A 67 14.33 0.62 0.45
C TRP A 67 13.26 1.59 0.98
N CYS A 68 13.32 1.97 2.25
CA CYS A 68 12.44 3.00 2.81
C CYS A 68 12.63 4.35 2.12
N GLN A 69 13.87 4.79 1.89
CA GLN A 69 14.19 6.04 1.20
C GLN A 69 13.70 6.09 -0.25
N LEU A 70 13.64 4.94 -0.93
CA LEU A 70 13.17 4.83 -2.32
C LEU A 70 11.63 4.78 -2.43
N GLY A 71 10.89 4.83 -1.32
CA GLY A 71 9.44 4.73 -1.30
C GLY A 71 8.90 3.30 -1.31
N GLY A 72 9.72 2.30 -0.95
CA GLY A 72 9.32 0.90 -0.99
C GLY A 72 8.17 0.53 -0.06
N LEU A 73 7.97 1.29 1.02
CA LEU A 73 6.80 1.13 1.87
C LEU A 73 5.49 1.38 1.13
N TRP A 74 5.47 2.22 0.09
CA TRP A 74 4.27 2.47 -0.68
C TRP A 74 3.82 1.22 -1.45
N THR A 75 4.71 0.61 -2.24
CA THR A 75 4.38 -0.63 -2.97
C THR A 75 4.08 -1.77 -2.01
N PHE A 76 4.80 -1.84 -0.88
CA PHE A 76 4.54 -2.82 0.16
C PHE A 76 3.13 -2.70 0.74
N VAL A 77 2.71 -1.51 1.13
CA VAL A 77 1.37 -1.25 1.69
C VAL A 77 0.30 -1.46 0.64
N ALA A 78 0.49 -0.99 -0.60
CA ALA A 78 -0.47 -1.16 -1.69
C ALA A 78 -0.70 -2.64 -2.03
N LEU A 79 0.37 -3.42 -2.21
CA LEU A 79 0.28 -4.83 -2.58
C LEU A 79 -0.25 -5.69 -1.43
N HIS A 80 0.26 -5.51 -0.20
CA HIS A 80 -0.29 -6.24 0.96
C HIS A 80 -1.73 -5.81 1.26
N GLY A 81 -2.08 -4.54 1.01
CA GLY A 81 -3.44 -4.03 1.09
C GLY A 81 -4.36 -4.75 0.12
N ALA A 82 -3.98 -4.85 -1.16
CA ALA A 82 -4.74 -5.58 -2.19
C ALA A 82 -5.00 -7.04 -1.78
N PHE A 83 -3.96 -7.78 -1.40
CA PHE A 83 -4.12 -9.17 -0.93
C PHE A 83 -4.89 -9.27 0.39
N GLY A 84 -4.78 -8.26 1.25
CA GLY A 84 -5.57 -8.13 2.48
C GLY A 84 -7.06 -8.01 2.21
N LEU A 85 -7.44 -7.17 1.24
CA LEU A 85 -8.84 -6.99 0.81
C LEU A 85 -9.40 -8.26 0.17
N ILE A 86 -8.63 -8.91 -0.71
CA ILE A 86 -9.01 -10.21 -1.29
C ILE A 86 -9.24 -11.24 -0.18
N GLY A 87 -8.29 -11.34 0.76
CA GLY A 87 -8.42 -12.24 1.92
C GLY A 87 -9.62 -11.90 2.81
N PHE A 88 -9.99 -10.63 2.94
CA PHE A 88 -11.18 -10.22 3.69
C PHE A 88 -12.47 -10.64 2.99
N MET A 89 -12.56 -10.45 1.67
CA MET A 89 -13.72 -10.90 0.87
C MET A 89 -13.86 -12.43 0.92
N LEU A 90 -12.76 -13.17 0.78
CA LEU A 90 -12.73 -14.63 0.93
C LEU A 90 -13.22 -15.06 2.32
N ARG A 91 -12.77 -14.37 3.38
CA ARG A 91 -13.26 -14.61 4.74
C ARG A 91 -14.76 -14.36 4.85
N GLN A 92 -15.32 -13.33 4.20
CA GLN A 92 -16.77 -13.09 4.20
C GLN A 92 -17.52 -14.24 3.50
N PHE A 93 -16.99 -14.80 2.40
CA PHE A 93 -17.55 -15.98 1.75
C PHE A 93 -17.48 -17.23 2.64
N GLU A 94 -16.33 -17.49 3.27
CA GLU A 94 -16.14 -18.61 4.19
C GLU A 94 -17.10 -18.54 5.37
N LEU A 95 -17.25 -17.35 5.97
CA LEU A 95 -18.19 -17.11 7.06
C LEU A 95 -19.63 -17.32 6.61
N ALA A 96 -20.04 -16.71 5.50
CA ALA A 96 -21.38 -16.89 4.95
C ALA A 96 -21.70 -18.37 4.69
N ARG A 97 -20.74 -19.13 4.14
CA ARG A 97 -20.87 -20.57 3.95
C ARG A 97 -20.97 -21.33 5.28
N SER A 98 -20.13 -21.00 6.26
CA SER A 98 -20.10 -21.68 7.57
C SER A 98 -21.40 -21.51 8.37
N VAL A 99 -22.05 -20.35 8.25
CA VAL A 99 -23.33 -20.04 8.92
C VAL A 99 -24.53 -20.12 7.97
N GLN A 100 -24.36 -20.69 6.78
CA GLN A 100 -25.41 -20.92 5.77
C GLN A 100 -26.20 -19.64 5.37
N LEU A 101 -25.57 -18.49 5.40
CA LEU A 101 -26.13 -17.23 4.92
C LEU A 101 -25.83 -17.03 3.43
N ARG A 102 -26.69 -16.25 2.77
CA ARG A 102 -26.41 -15.78 1.41
C ARG A 102 -25.24 -14.79 1.43
N PRO A 103 -24.25 -14.88 0.51
CA PRO A 103 -23.00 -14.13 0.59
C PRO A 103 -23.11 -12.68 0.07
N TYR A 104 -24.23 -11.99 0.25
CA TYR A 104 -24.43 -10.64 -0.28
C TYR A 104 -23.46 -9.60 0.30
N ASN A 105 -22.99 -9.79 1.54
CA ASN A 105 -21.97 -8.92 2.14
C ASN A 105 -20.63 -9.02 1.40
N ALA A 106 -20.22 -10.23 0.99
CA ALA A 106 -19.00 -10.42 0.19
C ALA A 106 -19.16 -9.81 -1.20
N ILE A 107 -20.33 -9.95 -1.83
CA ILE A 107 -20.63 -9.35 -3.14
C ILE A 107 -20.60 -7.81 -3.04
N ALA A 108 -21.21 -7.22 -2.03
CA ALA A 108 -21.16 -5.77 -1.81
C ALA A 108 -19.72 -5.26 -1.60
N PHE A 109 -18.87 -6.07 -0.97
CA PHE A 109 -17.46 -5.74 -0.76
C PHE A 109 -16.62 -5.71 -2.05
N SER A 110 -17.14 -6.18 -3.19
CA SER A 110 -16.50 -5.97 -4.49
C SER A 110 -16.36 -4.48 -4.86
N GLY A 111 -17.26 -3.61 -4.37
CA GLY A 111 -17.16 -2.15 -4.58
C GLY A 111 -15.87 -1.55 -4.03
N PRO A 112 -15.59 -1.70 -2.71
CA PRO A 112 -14.30 -1.29 -2.12
C PRO A 112 -13.07 -1.87 -2.81
N ILE A 113 -13.11 -3.15 -3.22
CA ILE A 113 -12.00 -3.76 -3.96
C ILE A 113 -11.81 -3.07 -5.31
N ALA A 114 -12.89 -2.83 -6.06
CA ALA A 114 -12.82 -2.16 -7.35
C ALA A 114 -12.23 -0.75 -7.24
N VAL A 115 -12.65 0.02 -6.23
CA VAL A 115 -12.09 1.36 -5.95
C VAL A 115 -10.60 1.27 -5.64
N PHE A 116 -10.21 0.37 -4.73
CA PHE A 116 -8.80 0.21 -4.35
C PHE A 116 -7.93 -0.19 -5.54
N VAL A 117 -8.33 -1.23 -6.28
CA VAL A 117 -7.59 -1.71 -7.46
C VAL A 117 -7.52 -0.63 -8.53
N TYR A 118 -8.60 0.11 -8.75
CA TYR A 118 -8.60 1.16 -9.77
C TYR A 118 -7.68 2.31 -9.39
N VAL A 119 -7.82 2.87 -8.19
CA VAL A 119 -7.10 4.09 -7.78
C VAL A 119 -5.61 3.80 -7.49
N PHE A 120 -5.31 2.72 -6.79
CA PHE A 120 -3.94 2.45 -6.33
C PHE A 120 -3.13 1.61 -7.32
N LEU A 121 -3.77 0.89 -8.25
CA LEU A 121 -3.06 0.01 -9.20
C LEU A 121 -3.29 0.41 -10.65
N ILE A 122 -4.54 0.38 -11.14
CA ILE A 122 -4.83 0.59 -12.57
C ILE A 122 -4.51 2.02 -13.00
N TYR A 123 -4.92 3.02 -12.22
CA TYR A 123 -4.69 4.43 -12.52
C TYR A 123 -3.20 4.74 -12.71
N PRO A 124 -2.30 4.47 -11.74
CA PRO A 124 -0.87 4.73 -11.91
C PRO A 124 -0.22 3.84 -12.98
N LEU A 125 -0.70 2.61 -13.21
CA LEU A 125 -0.25 1.77 -14.34
C LEU A 125 -0.57 2.40 -15.71
N GLY A 126 -1.64 3.19 -15.80
CA GLY A 126 -1.94 4.01 -16.98
C GLY A 126 -1.14 5.31 -17.07
N GLN A 127 -0.41 5.69 -16.01
CA GLN A 127 0.50 6.85 -15.97
C GLN A 127 1.96 6.41 -16.17
N SER A 128 2.93 7.32 -16.03
CA SER A 128 4.35 7.00 -16.20
C SER A 128 4.97 6.21 -15.03
N GLY A 129 4.31 6.11 -13.89
CA GLY A 129 4.82 5.38 -12.73
C GLY A 129 3.95 5.48 -11.49
N TRP A 130 4.33 4.75 -10.44
CA TRP A 130 3.66 4.79 -9.14
C TRP A 130 3.64 6.17 -8.49
N PHE A 131 4.57 7.06 -8.87
CA PHE A 131 4.64 8.43 -8.40
C PHE A 131 3.27 9.15 -8.42
N PHE A 132 2.45 8.85 -9.43
CA PHE A 132 1.14 9.48 -9.65
C PHE A 132 -0.04 8.76 -8.98
N ALA A 133 0.21 7.70 -8.21
CA ALA A 133 -0.87 7.05 -7.47
C ALA A 133 -1.39 7.95 -6.34
N HIS A 134 -2.68 7.84 -6.04
CA HIS A 134 -3.39 8.61 -5.02
C HIS A 134 -3.77 7.73 -3.83
#